data_AF-S3T458-F1
#
_entry.id   AF-S3T458-F1
#
_cell.length_a   1.000
_cell.length_b   1.000
_cell.length_c   1.000
_cell.angle_alpha   90.00
_cell.angle_beta   90.00
_cell.angle_gamma   90.00
#
_symmetry.space_group_name_H-M   'P 1'
#
loop_
_entity.id
_entity.type
_entity.pdbx_description
1 polymer ?
#
loop_
_entity_poly.entity_id
_entity_poly.type
_entity_poly.pdbx_seq_one_letter_code
_entity_poly.pdbx_strand_id
1 'polypeptide(L)'
;MIIQLMKNRLLLSACLLLISNSNFAQTPQVPKADAEAIFKAAGFTKSKKGWKSDCSVGEITTYADLNGDSLKDAIVSDYGTMCYGNTGVGYYVVSQQKNGEWKQLFSNSGIPELLKTTGKNGWPDIENGGPGFCFAIYRWDGQAYKVNRYEYQGKACEM
;
A
#
# COMPACT_ATOMS: atom_id res chain seq x y z
N MET A 1 33.70 -30.31 -59.17
CA MET A 1 34.69 -29.69 -58.28
C MET A 1 34.03 -28.50 -57.58
N ILE A 2 33.82 -28.60 -56.26
CA ILE A 2 33.82 -27.51 -55.24
C ILE A 2 32.76 -26.39 -55.42
N ILE A 3 31.63 -26.45 -54.69
CA ILE A 3 31.25 -25.71 -53.44
C ILE A 3 31.09 -24.18 -53.59
N GLN A 4 29.87 -23.67 -53.32
CA GLN A 4 29.50 -22.48 -52.50
C GLN A 4 27.98 -22.22 -52.69
N LEU A 5 27.04 -22.57 -51.79
CA LEU A 5 26.65 -22.06 -50.46
C LEU A 5 26.18 -20.57 -50.41
N MET A 6 24.95 -20.40 -49.90
CA MET A 6 24.29 -19.18 -49.37
C MET A 6 23.61 -18.25 -50.42
N LYS A 7 22.35 -17.81 -50.29
CA LYS A 7 21.74 -17.11 -49.13
C LYS A 7 20.19 -17.07 -49.21
N ASN A 8 19.59 -17.66 -48.19
CA ASN A 8 18.31 -17.39 -47.54
C ASN A 8 17.71 -15.98 -47.71
N ARG A 9 16.40 -15.85 -48.01
CA ARG A 9 15.49 -14.82 -47.43
C ARG A 9 14.01 -15.24 -47.55
N LEU A 10 13.52 -16.09 -46.64
CA LEU A 10 12.09 -16.12 -46.31
C LEU A 10 11.73 -14.84 -45.57
N LEU A 11 10.81 -14.04 -46.12
CA LEU A 11 10.20 -12.89 -45.46
C LEU A 11 9.07 -13.37 -44.55
N LEU A 12 9.37 -13.61 -43.28
CA LEU A 12 8.38 -13.75 -42.22
C LEU A 12 8.09 -12.37 -41.64
N SER A 13 6.93 -11.82 -41.99
CA SER A 13 6.43 -10.55 -41.45
C SER A 13 5.99 -10.77 -40.00
N ALA A 14 6.85 -10.41 -39.05
CA ALA A 14 6.52 -10.41 -37.63
C ALA A 14 5.65 -9.18 -37.31
N CYS A 15 4.34 -9.38 -37.10
CA CYS A 15 3.51 -8.40 -36.43
C CYS A 15 3.95 -8.28 -34.97
N LEU A 16 4.77 -7.27 -34.68
CA LEU A 16 5.13 -6.88 -33.32
C LEU A 16 3.90 -6.22 -32.67
N LEU A 17 3.08 -7.02 -31.97
CA LEU A 17 2.04 -6.51 -31.10
C LEU A 17 2.71 -5.84 -29.89
N LEU A 18 2.86 -4.52 -29.95
CA LEU A 18 3.21 -3.70 -28.81
C LEU A 18 2.04 -3.72 -27.82
N ILE A 19 2.07 -4.66 -26.87
CA ILE A 19 1.12 -4.67 -25.75
C ILE A 19 1.57 -3.56 -24.81
N SER A 20 1.01 -2.36 -24.98
CA SER A 20 1.18 -1.26 -24.04
C SER A 20 0.56 -1.67 -22.71
N ASN A 21 1.38 -2.13 -21.75
CA ASN A 21 0.94 -2.37 -20.38
C ASN A 21 0.64 -1.01 -19.73
N SER A 22 -0.60 -0.54 -19.84
CA SER A 22 -1.09 0.51 -18.96
C SER A 22 -1.08 -0.03 -17.55
N ASN A 23 -0.14 0.42 -16.72
CA ASN A 23 -0.18 0.22 -15.27
C ASN A 23 -1.36 1.01 -14.70
N PHE A 24 -2.57 0.51 -14.87
CA PHE A 24 -3.70 0.92 -14.06
C PHE A 24 -3.41 0.48 -12.63
N ALA A 25 -3.59 1.39 -11.66
CA ALA A 25 -3.51 1.05 -10.24
C ALA A 25 -4.50 -0.10 -9.97
N GLN A 26 -3.96 -1.30 -9.77
CA GLN A 26 -4.76 -2.50 -9.65
C GLN A 26 -5.29 -2.56 -8.23
N THR A 27 -6.61 -2.45 -8.07
CA THR A 27 -7.27 -2.64 -6.77
C THR A 27 -6.86 -4.00 -6.21
N PRO A 28 -6.39 -4.08 -4.94
CA PRO A 28 -6.00 -5.34 -4.34
C PRO A 28 -7.13 -6.37 -4.41
N GLN A 29 -6.80 -7.60 -4.78
CA GLN A 29 -7.76 -8.69 -4.76
C GLN A 29 -7.89 -9.21 -3.33
N VAL A 30 -8.94 -8.78 -2.64
CA VAL A 30 -9.19 -9.14 -1.24
C VAL A 30 -10.35 -10.13 -1.15
N PRO A 31 -10.18 -11.30 -0.50
CA PRO A 31 -11.29 -12.19 -0.20
C PRO A 31 -12.41 -11.47 0.55
N LYS A 32 -13.67 -11.75 0.21
CA LYS A 32 -14.83 -11.04 0.78
C LYS A 32 -14.90 -11.13 2.31
N ALA A 33 -14.56 -12.30 2.87
CA ALA A 33 -14.55 -12.51 4.32
C ALA A 33 -13.51 -11.61 5.01
N ASP A 34 -12.29 -11.54 4.44
CA ASP A 34 -11.21 -10.70 4.94
C ASP A 34 -11.57 -9.22 4.82
N ALA A 35 -12.12 -8.78 3.68
CA ALA A 35 -12.50 -7.39 3.48
C ALA A 35 -13.45 -6.90 4.58
N GLU A 36 -14.46 -7.69 4.95
CA GLU A 36 -15.38 -7.33 6.03
C GLU A 36 -14.69 -7.24 7.40
N ALA A 37 -13.78 -8.18 7.71
CA ALA A 37 -13.04 -8.16 8.97
C ALA A 37 -12.02 -7.00 9.04
N ILE A 38 -11.33 -6.72 7.94
CA ILE A 38 -10.40 -5.59 7.76
C ILE A 38 -11.11 -4.27 8.04
N PHE A 39 -12.24 -4.01 7.39
CA PHE A 39 -12.99 -2.76 7.59
C PHE A 39 -13.50 -2.63 9.03
N LYS A 40 -14.03 -3.71 9.62
CA LYS A 40 -14.45 -3.71 11.03
C LYS A 40 -13.29 -3.41 11.98
N ALA A 41 -12.12 -4.03 11.75
CA ALA A 41 -10.93 -3.80 12.56
C ALA A 41 -10.40 -2.37 12.44
N ALA A 42 -10.52 -1.75 11.25
CA ALA A 42 -10.20 -0.34 11.00
C ALA A 42 -11.27 0.64 11.56
N GLY A 43 -12.33 0.15 12.20
CA GLY A 43 -13.40 0.98 12.77
C GLY A 43 -14.47 1.43 11.76
N PHE A 44 -14.47 0.90 10.55
CA PHE A 44 -15.47 1.25 9.52
C PHE A 44 -16.78 0.50 9.76
N THR A 45 -17.88 1.16 9.39
CA THR A 45 -19.22 0.60 9.48
C THR A 45 -19.82 0.34 8.10
N LYS A 46 -20.59 -0.73 7.96
CA LYS A 46 -21.23 -1.08 6.69
C LYS A 46 -22.36 -0.11 6.37
N SER A 47 -22.39 0.39 5.13
CA SER A 47 -23.45 1.26 4.59
C SER A 47 -23.95 0.74 3.24
N LYS A 48 -24.99 1.38 2.70
CA LYS A 48 -25.51 1.07 1.35
C LYS A 48 -24.48 1.30 0.23
N LYS A 49 -23.49 2.17 0.46
CA LYS A 49 -22.47 2.57 -0.54
C LYS A 49 -21.12 1.85 -0.36
N GLY A 50 -21.01 0.96 0.63
CA GLY A 50 -19.75 0.35 1.03
C GLY A 50 -19.46 0.56 2.52
N TRP A 51 -18.21 0.36 2.91
CA TRP A 51 -17.75 0.55 4.28
C TRP A 51 -17.36 2.01 4.48
N LYS A 52 -17.84 2.65 5.55
CA LYS A 52 -17.60 4.07 5.82
C LYS A 52 -16.94 4.29 7.18
N SER A 53 -16.05 5.25 7.24
CA SER A 53 -15.64 5.90 8.48
C SER A 53 -16.65 7.02 8.82
N ASP A 54 -16.27 7.87 9.76
CA ASP A 54 -16.96 9.13 10.02
C ASP A 54 -16.74 10.16 8.90
N CYS A 55 -15.73 9.96 8.04
CA CYS A 55 -15.34 10.89 6.99
C CYS A 55 -15.93 10.53 5.63
N SER A 56 -15.67 9.33 5.12
CA SER A 56 -16.17 8.90 3.82
C SER A 56 -16.16 7.38 3.65
N VAL A 57 -16.45 6.92 2.43
CA VAL A 57 -16.35 5.50 2.07
C VAL A 57 -14.86 5.13 1.99
N GLY A 58 -14.48 4.07 2.69
CA GLY A 58 -13.12 3.56 2.71
C GLY A 58 -12.83 2.58 1.58
N GLU A 59 -11.55 2.43 1.31
CA GLU A 59 -10.98 1.53 0.32
C GLU A 59 -9.82 0.74 0.93
N ILE A 60 -9.70 -0.55 0.61
CA ILE A 60 -8.50 -1.33 0.94
C ILE A 60 -7.47 -1.06 -0.14
N THR A 61 -6.46 -0.25 0.18
CA THR A 61 -5.41 0.21 -0.76
C THR A 61 -4.22 -0.74 -0.79
N THR A 62 -4.03 -1.55 0.26
CA THR A 62 -3.01 -2.60 0.33
C THR A 62 -3.59 -3.86 0.96
N TYR A 63 -3.22 -5.03 0.44
CA TYR A 63 -3.51 -6.33 1.03
C TYR A 63 -2.37 -7.30 0.72
N ALA A 64 -1.46 -7.49 1.69
CA ALA A 64 -0.22 -8.24 1.53
C ALA A 64 0.31 -8.67 2.91
N ASP A 65 1.28 -9.60 2.94
CA ASP A 65 2.07 -9.82 4.15
C ASP A 65 3.14 -8.72 4.20
N LEU A 66 3.00 -7.77 5.13
CA LEU A 66 3.86 -6.59 5.18
C LEU A 66 5.09 -6.81 6.06
N ASN A 67 5.00 -7.68 7.06
CA ASN A 67 6.06 -7.89 8.04
C ASN A 67 6.83 -9.22 7.84
N GLY A 68 6.38 -10.07 6.92
CA GLY A 68 6.99 -11.36 6.58
C GLY A 68 6.62 -12.51 7.52
N ASP A 69 5.54 -12.40 8.29
CA ASP A 69 5.12 -13.43 9.24
C ASP A 69 4.15 -14.48 8.66
N SER A 70 3.91 -14.43 7.34
CA SER A 70 2.98 -15.27 6.58
C SER A 70 1.49 -15.02 6.86
N LEU A 71 1.14 -14.00 7.63
CA LEU A 71 -0.24 -13.51 7.79
C LEU A 71 -0.48 -12.32 6.85
N LYS A 72 -1.75 -11.99 6.62
CA LYS A 72 -2.12 -10.85 5.77
C LYS A 72 -2.31 -9.59 6.59
N ASP A 73 -1.87 -8.48 6.03
CA ASP A 73 -2.08 -7.13 6.53
C ASP A 73 -2.78 -6.30 5.46
N ALA A 74 -3.38 -5.20 5.89
CA ALA A 74 -4.04 -4.28 4.99
C ALA A 74 -3.85 -2.82 5.41
N ILE A 75 -3.89 -1.95 4.41
CA ILE A 75 -4.08 -0.51 4.60
C ILE A 75 -5.47 -0.18 4.10
N VAL A 76 -6.29 0.41 4.97
CA VAL A 76 -7.56 1.02 4.62
C VAL A 76 -7.34 2.52 4.53
N SER A 77 -7.82 3.15 3.47
CA SER A 77 -7.77 4.61 3.31
C SER A 77 -9.16 5.17 3.08
N ASP A 78 -9.38 6.38 3.55
CA ASP A 78 -10.55 7.17 3.26
C ASP A 78 -10.15 8.63 3.01
N TYR A 79 -11.09 9.40 2.50
CA TYR A 79 -10.78 10.68 1.85
C TYR A 79 -11.71 11.79 2.32
N GLY A 80 -11.16 12.99 2.50
CA GLY A 80 -11.93 14.17 2.84
C GLY A 80 -11.08 15.31 3.39
N THR A 81 -11.12 16.47 2.75
CA THR A 81 -10.41 17.66 3.21
C THR A 81 -10.96 18.21 4.53
N MET A 82 -12.25 17.98 4.81
CA MET A 82 -12.87 18.35 6.09
C MET A 82 -12.29 17.54 7.26
N CYS A 83 -11.89 16.29 7.02
CA CYS A 83 -11.33 15.43 8.05
C CYS A 83 -9.81 15.54 8.15
N TYR A 84 -9.13 15.59 6.99
CA TYR A 84 -7.68 15.38 6.89
C TYR A 84 -6.94 16.61 6.37
N GLY A 85 -7.60 17.76 6.39
CA GLY A 85 -7.03 19.04 5.95
C GLY A 85 -6.56 19.00 4.49
N ASN A 86 -5.46 19.69 4.21
CA ASN A 86 -4.92 19.81 2.85
C ASN A 86 -4.42 18.47 2.29
N THR A 87 -4.06 17.50 3.14
CA THR A 87 -3.66 16.17 2.67
C THR A 87 -4.85 15.39 2.13
N GLY A 88 -6.03 15.56 2.75
CA GLY A 88 -7.28 14.95 2.28
C GLY A 88 -7.37 13.44 2.41
N VAL A 89 -6.39 12.78 3.06
CA VAL A 89 -6.33 11.32 3.23
C VAL A 89 -6.13 10.94 4.69
N GLY A 90 -6.91 9.95 5.14
CA GLY A 90 -6.69 9.19 6.36
C GLY A 90 -6.37 7.74 6.01
N TYR A 91 -5.59 7.08 6.86
CA TYR A 91 -5.30 5.66 6.68
C TYR A 91 -5.21 4.90 8.00
N TYR A 92 -5.40 3.59 7.89
CA TYR A 92 -5.48 2.64 8.99
C TYR A 92 -4.70 1.39 8.60
N VAL A 93 -3.70 1.03 9.39
CA VAL A 93 -2.94 -0.22 9.23
C VAL A 93 -3.59 -1.27 10.10
N VAL A 94 -4.06 -2.35 9.48
CA VAL A 94 -4.63 -3.51 10.17
C VAL A 94 -3.86 -4.76 9.82
N SER A 95 -3.78 -5.68 10.79
CA SER A 95 -3.00 -6.90 10.66
C SER A 95 -3.81 -8.10 11.14
N GLN A 96 -3.76 -9.19 10.38
CA GLN A 96 -4.30 -10.46 10.82
C GLN A 96 -3.41 -11.04 11.93
N GLN A 97 -4.05 -11.45 13.02
CA GLN A 97 -3.41 -12.05 14.17
C GLN A 97 -3.39 -13.57 14.03
N LYS A 98 -2.54 -14.25 14.81
CA LYS A 98 -2.39 -15.72 14.76
C LYS A 98 -3.69 -16.51 15.05
N ASN A 99 -4.63 -15.89 15.76
CA ASN A 99 -5.96 -16.47 16.02
C ASN A 99 -6.97 -16.23 14.88
N GLY A 100 -6.55 -15.59 13.78
CA GLY A 100 -7.38 -15.24 12.63
C GLY A 100 -8.14 -13.93 12.78
N GLU A 101 -8.12 -13.29 13.95
CA GLU A 101 -8.74 -11.98 14.15
C GLU A 101 -7.93 -10.87 13.50
N TRP A 102 -8.58 -9.76 13.14
CA TRP A 102 -7.92 -8.59 12.58
C TRP A 102 -7.82 -7.50 13.64
N LYS A 103 -6.65 -6.84 13.73
CA LYS A 103 -6.39 -5.78 14.71
C LYS A 103 -5.82 -4.55 14.02
N GLN A 104 -6.35 -3.37 14.34
CA GLN A 104 -5.72 -2.11 13.97
C GLN A 104 -4.45 -1.88 14.79
N LEU A 105 -3.35 -1.63 14.09
CA LEU A 105 -2.05 -1.35 14.67
C LEU A 105 -1.74 0.14 14.70
N PHE A 106 -2.25 0.87 13.71
CA PHE A 106 -1.95 2.29 13.53
C PHE A 106 -3.02 2.98 12.69
N SER A 107 -3.16 4.28 12.88
CA SER A 107 -3.94 5.14 12.01
C SER A 107 -3.40 6.56 12.06
N ASN A 108 -3.43 7.28 10.94
CA ASN A 108 -2.99 8.66 10.90
C ASN A 108 -3.65 9.42 9.74
N SER A 109 -3.54 10.74 9.75
CA SER A 109 -3.82 11.60 8.60
C SER A 109 -2.54 11.79 7.80
N GLY A 110 -2.58 11.46 6.51
CA GLY A 110 -1.40 11.38 5.67
C GLY A 110 -1.57 10.44 4.50
N ILE A 111 -0.61 10.45 3.58
CA ILE A 111 -0.50 9.46 2.52
C ILE A 111 0.60 8.47 2.94
N PRO A 112 0.26 7.22 3.30
CA PRO A 112 1.27 6.27 3.78
C PRO A 112 2.13 5.75 2.63
N GLU A 113 3.44 5.84 2.77
CA GLU A 113 4.39 5.11 1.94
C GLU A 113 5.14 4.08 2.79
N LEU A 114 5.08 2.81 2.39
CA LEU A 114 5.81 1.74 3.05
C LEU A 114 7.26 1.73 2.57
N LEU A 115 8.19 1.95 3.49
CA LEU A 115 9.61 1.99 3.21
C LEU A 115 10.23 0.59 3.29
N LYS A 116 11.41 0.44 2.67
CA LYS A 116 12.22 -0.79 2.74
C LYS A 116 12.88 -1.00 4.10
N THR A 117 13.07 0.07 4.88
CA THR A 117 13.59 -0.03 6.24
C THR A 117 12.50 -0.55 7.16
N THR A 118 12.88 -1.31 8.18
CA THR A 118 11.94 -1.97 9.08
C THR A 118 12.19 -1.63 10.54
N GLY A 119 11.14 -1.67 11.35
CA GLY A 119 11.19 -1.72 12.81
C GLY A 119 11.30 -3.15 13.35
N LYS A 120 10.82 -3.35 14.58
CA LYS A 120 10.80 -4.70 15.18
C LYS A 120 9.85 -5.63 14.42
N ASN A 121 10.15 -6.93 14.48
CA ASN A 121 9.33 -7.99 13.88
C ASN A 121 9.07 -7.82 12.37
N GLY A 122 9.96 -7.15 11.65
CA GLY A 122 9.88 -7.01 10.18
C GLY A 122 8.91 -5.94 9.69
N TRP A 123 8.19 -5.23 10.56
CA TRP A 123 7.25 -4.20 10.14
C TRP A 123 7.95 -3.05 9.39
N PRO A 124 7.51 -2.69 8.17
CA PRO A 124 8.09 -1.59 7.41
C PRO A 124 7.91 -0.27 8.16
N ASP A 125 8.90 0.61 8.05
CA ASP A 125 8.72 2.01 8.41
C ASP A 125 7.68 2.63 7.47
N ILE A 126 6.90 3.59 7.99
CA ILE A 126 5.87 4.29 7.23
C ILE A 126 6.27 5.76 7.13
N GLU A 127 6.52 6.24 5.92
CA GLU A 127 6.55 7.68 5.66
C GLU A 127 5.13 8.22 5.65
N ASN A 128 4.86 9.24 6.46
CA ASN A 128 3.56 9.90 6.51
C ASN A 128 3.56 11.14 5.61
N GLY A 129 3.36 10.91 4.32
CA GLY A 129 3.44 11.93 3.28
C GLY A 129 2.21 12.84 3.20
N GLY A 130 2.24 13.73 2.21
CA GLY A 130 1.21 14.73 1.92
C GLY A 130 1.83 15.93 1.21
N PRO A 131 1.09 17.04 1.06
CA PRO A 131 1.68 18.29 0.60
C PRO A 131 2.78 18.77 1.56
N GLY A 132 3.92 19.19 1.03
CA GLY A 132 5.01 19.78 1.81
C GLY A 132 6.33 19.03 1.72
N PHE A 133 7.11 19.13 2.79
CA PHE A 133 8.46 18.60 2.92
C PHE A 133 8.66 18.09 4.34
N CYS A 134 9.66 17.24 4.54
CA CYS A 134 10.07 16.74 5.84
C CYS A 134 8.99 15.95 6.59
N PHE A 135 8.72 14.74 6.12
CA PHE A 135 7.66 13.88 6.61
C PHE A 135 8.13 13.02 7.78
N ALA A 136 7.23 12.79 8.73
CA ALA A 136 7.47 11.88 9.84
C ALA A 136 7.58 10.44 9.32
N ILE A 137 8.66 9.76 9.72
CA ILE A 137 8.82 8.33 9.51
C ILE A 137 8.43 7.61 10.79
N TYR A 138 7.37 6.82 10.72
CA TYR A 138 6.89 6.00 11.82
C TYR A 138 7.54 4.63 11.79
N ARG A 139 8.09 4.18 12.92
CA ARG A 139 8.68 2.85 13.10
C ARG A 139 7.93 2.06 14.16
N TRP A 140 7.71 0.77 13.88
CA TRP A 140 7.16 -0.16 14.87
C TRP A 140 8.20 -0.50 15.95
N ASP A 141 7.86 -0.23 17.22
CA ASP A 141 8.73 -0.48 18.38
C ASP A 141 8.52 -1.86 19.04
N GLY A 142 7.61 -2.67 18.51
CA GLY A 142 7.13 -3.93 19.10
C GLY A 142 5.70 -3.85 19.65
N GLN A 143 5.17 -2.65 19.85
CA GLN A 143 3.85 -2.41 20.43
C GLN A 143 3.03 -1.37 19.65
N ALA A 144 3.69 -0.33 19.13
CA ALA A 144 3.05 0.73 18.37
C ALA A 144 4.00 1.34 17.33
N TYR A 145 3.42 1.96 16.31
CA TYR A 145 4.16 2.86 15.43
C TYR A 145 4.42 4.18 16.14
N LYS A 146 5.70 4.58 16.21
CA LYS A 146 6.16 5.84 16.82
C LYS A 146 6.99 6.62 15.82
N VAL A 147 6.97 7.95 15.93
CA VAL A 147 7.89 8.80 15.15
C VAL A 147 9.32 8.38 15.48
N ASN A 148 10.07 8.00 14.45
CA ASN A 148 11.46 7.60 14.55
C ASN A 148 12.41 8.70 14.10
N ARG A 149 12.07 9.37 13.00
CA ARG A 149 12.85 10.43 12.36
C ARG A 149 11.97 11.20 11.39
N TYR A 150 12.53 12.26 10.80
CA TYR A 150 11.90 13.01 9.72
C TYR A 150 12.77 12.94 8.47
N GLU A 151 12.15 12.72 7.32
CA GLU A 151 12.84 12.60 6.04
C GLU A 151 12.12 13.35 4.91
N TYR A 152 12.88 13.76 3.91
CA TYR A 152 12.35 14.19 2.62
C TYR A 152 13.19 13.55 1.52
N GLN A 153 12.55 12.77 0.64
CA GLN A 153 13.23 12.03 -0.43
C GLN A 153 14.37 11.15 0.09
N GLY A 154 14.15 10.48 1.22
CA GLY A 154 15.14 9.60 1.86
C GLY A 154 16.32 10.33 2.52
N LYS A 155 16.25 11.65 2.73
CA LYS A 155 17.26 12.43 3.44
C LYS A 155 16.69 12.97 4.74
N ALA A 156 17.47 12.87 5.83
CA ALA A 156 17.11 13.46 7.11
C ALA A 156 16.86 14.97 6.98
N CYS A 157 15.89 15.45 7.76
CA CYS A 157 15.50 16.86 7.83
C CYS A 157 14.97 17.18 9.24
N GLU A 158 14.77 18.46 9.52
CA GLU A 158 14.24 18.97 10.78
C GLU A 158 13.01 19.86 10.50
N MET A 159 12.07 19.89 11.44
CA MET A 159 10.84 20.70 11.36
C MET A 159 11.04 22.12 11.89
#